data_AF-A0A6L3X9N6-F1
#
_entry.id   AF-A0A6L3X9N6-F1
#
_cell.length_a   1.000
_cell.length_b   1.000
_cell.length_c   1.000
_cell.angle_alpha   90.00
_cell.angle_beta   90.00
_cell.angle_gamma   90.00
#
_symmetry.space_group_name_H-M   'P 1'
#
loop_
_entity.id
_entity.type
_entity.pdbx_description
1 polymer ?
#
loop_
_entity_poly.entity_id
_entity_poly.type
_entity_poly.pdbx_seq_one_letter_code
_entity_poly.pdbx_strand_id
1 'polypeptide(L)'
;MADLDDIKDGKDFGIGTPQQNVPYTLKGCGSLDWGMQSRLARIFNPQSNRTVMLAFDHGYFQGPTTGLERIDLSIAPLFGETDVLMCTRGILRSQVPAATNKPVVLRASGGNSILGELSNECVAVAMEDALRLNVCAVAAQVYIGSPFEHQSINNIIKLVDAGARYGMPTLA
;
A
#
# COMPACT_ATOMS: atom_id res chain seq x y z
N MET A 1 37.63 12.83 52.62
CA MET A 1 37.13 11.93 51.56
C MET A 1 36.35 12.83 50.61
N ALA A 2 37.04 13.37 49.60
CA ALA A 2 36.48 14.32 48.65
C ALA A 2 35.90 13.52 47.48
N ASP A 3 34.76 12.86 47.70
CA ASP A 3 34.05 12.07 46.67
C ASP A 3 32.62 11.66 47.12
N LEU A 4 31.98 12.42 48.01
CA LEU A 4 30.63 12.08 48.50
C LEU A 4 29.52 13.06 48.07
N ASP A 5 29.86 14.24 47.54
CA ASP A 5 28.88 15.32 47.32
C ASP A 5 28.53 15.57 45.84
N ASP A 6 29.11 14.83 44.88
CA ASP A 6 28.97 15.15 43.45
C ASP A 6 28.52 13.98 42.55
N ILE A 7 27.92 12.94 43.14
CA ILE A 7 27.15 11.96 42.34
C ILE A 7 25.80 12.60 42.05
N LYS A 8 25.78 13.52 41.07
CA LYS A 8 24.54 13.86 40.38
C LYS A 8 24.07 12.59 39.66
N ASP A 9 22.93 12.06 40.10
CA ASP A 9 22.23 10.96 39.41
C ASP A 9 22.25 11.23 37.90
N GLY A 10 23.03 10.44 37.15
CA GLY A 10 23.26 10.62 35.72
C GLY A 10 22.06 10.23 34.84
N LYS A 11 20.84 10.37 35.37
CA LYS A 11 19.59 10.01 34.72
C LYS A 11 18.62 11.18 34.78
N ASP A 12 18.22 11.64 33.60
CA ASP A 12 17.11 12.57 33.45
C ASP A 12 15.88 11.80 32.94
N PHE A 13 14.83 11.75 33.77
CA PHE A 13 13.56 11.09 33.44
C PHE A 13 12.50 12.07 32.91
N GLY A 14 12.83 13.35 32.75
CA GLY A 14 11.89 14.37 32.29
C GLY A 14 10.77 14.65 33.29
N ILE A 15 11.04 14.53 34.60
CA ILE A 15 10.05 14.75 35.67
C ILE A 15 9.41 16.14 35.50
N GLY A 16 8.08 16.19 35.54
CA GLY A 16 7.30 17.42 35.31
C GLY A 16 6.87 17.64 33.86
N THR A 17 7.38 16.84 32.91
CA THR A 17 6.91 16.85 31.51
C THR A 17 6.11 15.57 31.22
N PRO A 18 4.77 15.61 31.21
CA PRO A 18 3.97 14.42 30.91
C PRO A 18 4.12 14.02 29.45
N GLN A 19 4.15 12.70 29.19
CA GLN A 19 4.07 12.16 27.84
C GLN A 19 2.73 12.54 27.19
N GLN A 20 2.77 12.88 25.91
CA GLN A 20 1.58 13.17 25.11
C GLN A 20 1.51 12.27 23.89
N ASN A 21 0.31 11.82 23.54
CA ASN A 21 0.07 11.09 22.31
C ASN A 21 0.12 12.04 21.11
N VAL A 22 0.77 11.61 20.04
CA VAL A 22 0.79 12.35 18.77
C VAL A 22 -0.41 11.89 17.92
N PRO A 23 -1.31 12.79 17.50
CA PRO A 23 -2.46 12.41 16.67
C PRO A 23 -2.05 11.95 15.27
N TYR A 24 -2.71 10.92 14.75
CA TYR A 24 -2.64 10.55 13.34
C TYR A 24 -3.76 11.24 12.56
N THR A 25 -3.40 12.13 11.62
CA THR A 25 -4.34 13.10 11.01
C THR A 25 -4.87 12.70 9.63
N LEU A 26 -4.44 11.55 9.10
CA LEU A 26 -4.96 11.05 7.83
C LEU A 26 -6.47 10.79 7.95
N LYS A 27 -7.24 11.33 7.00
CA LYS A 27 -8.70 11.36 7.03
C LYS A 27 -9.30 9.96 7.25
N GLY A 28 -10.06 9.80 8.34
CA GLY A 28 -10.77 8.55 8.65
C GLY A 28 -9.89 7.41 9.18
N CYS A 29 -8.60 7.66 9.44
CA CYS A 29 -7.63 6.61 9.79
C CYS A 29 -7.12 6.69 11.24
N GLY A 30 -7.64 7.62 12.05
CA GLY A 30 -7.12 7.89 13.41
C GLY A 30 -7.32 6.78 14.44
N SER A 31 -8.18 5.78 14.16
CA SER A 31 -8.47 4.65 15.06
C SER A 31 -8.01 3.30 14.50
N LEU A 32 -7.16 3.30 13.47
CA LEU A 32 -6.55 2.08 12.94
C LEU A 32 -5.38 1.64 13.83
N ASP A 33 -5.07 0.34 13.83
CA ASP A 33 -3.87 -0.16 14.49
C ASP A 33 -2.59 0.45 13.87
N TRP A 34 -1.53 0.54 14.68
CA TRP A 34 -0.25 1.13 14.30
C TRP A 34 0.29 0.55 12.98
N GLY A 35 0.19 -0.76 12.76
CA GLY A 35 0.69 -1.41 11.54
C GLY A 35 -0.01 -0.93 10.27
N MET A 36 -1.32 -0.65 10.35
CA MET A 36 -2.09 -0.12 9.23
C MET A 36 -1.81 1.37 9.02
N GLN A 37 -1.72 2.15 10.10
CA GLN A 37 -1.31 3.57 10.03
C GLN A 37 0.10 3.72 9.42
N SER A 38 1.03 2.84 9.77
CA SER A 38 2.40 2.80 9.22
C SER A 38 2.39 2.58 7.70
N ARG A 39 1.62 1.61 7.20
CA ARG A 39 1.47 1.37 5.75
C ARG A 39 0.84 2.55 5.04
N LEU A 40 -0.19 3.17 5.63
CA LEU A 40 -0.84 4.35 5.06
C LEU A 40 0.08 5.58 5.05
N ALA A 41 0.92 5.76 6.07
CA ALA A 41 1.93 6.84 6.12
C ALA A 41 3.05 6.67 5.08
N ARG A 42 3.25 5.46 4.55
CA ARG A 42 4.12 5.23 3.38
C ARG A 42 3.42 5.59 2.07
N ILE A 43 2.10 5.51 2.01
CA ILE A 43 1.33 5.89 0.82
C ILE A 43 1.11 7.40 0.78
N PHE A 44 0.59 7.97 1.87
CA PHE A 44 0.28 9.39 2.01
C PHE A 44 1.36 10.06 2.85
N ASN A 45 2.05 11.05 2.26
CA ASN A 45 3.07 11.81 2.96
C ASN A 45 2.48 12.44 4.24
N PRO A 46 3.02 12.17 5.45
CA PRO A 46 2.42 12.63 6.71
C PRO A 46 2.34 14.15 6.89
N GLN A 47 3.15 14.92 6.14
CA GLN A 47 3.16 16.38 6.19
C GLN A 47 2.04 16.97 5.32
N SER A 48 1.79 16.39 4.14
CA SER A 48 0.80 16.91 3.19
C SER A 48 -0.52 16.14 3.18
N ASN A 49 -0.56 14.94 3.76
CA ASN A 49 -1.65 13.96 3.67
C ASN A 49 -2.06 13.63 2.23
N ARG A 50 -1.12 13.72 1.28
CA ARG A 50 -1.33 13.49 -0.16
C ARG A 50 -0.31 12.48 -0.70
N THR A 51 -0.58 11.99 -1.90
CA THR A 51 0.26 11.03 -2.61
C THR A 51 0.24 11.29 -4.11
N VAL A 52 1.36 11.06 -4.78
CA VAL A 52 1.47 10.91 -6.23
C VAL A 52 1.79 9.45 -6.52
N MET A 53 0.78 8.71 -6.96
CA MET A 53 0.87 7.28 -7.25
C MET A 53 1.02 7.05 -8.76
N LEU A 54 2.04 6.30 -9.17
CA LEU A 54 2.25 5.90 -10.56
C LEU A 54 1.69 4.50 -10.79
N ALA A 55 0.59 4.43 -11.56
CA ALA A 55 -0.07 3.18 -11.92
C ALA A 55 0.40 2.66 -13.28
N PHE A 56 0.79 1.39 -13.32
CA PHE A 56 1.21 0.66 -14.52
C PHE A 56 0.75 -0.80 -14.47
N ASP A 57 -0.39 -1.05 -13.82
CA ASP A 57 -1.02 -2.36 -13.71
C ASP A 57 -1.89 -2.73 -14.92
N HIS A 58 -2.24 -1.79 -15.80
CA HIS A 58 -3.16 -1.91 -16.94
C HIS A 58 -3.09 -3.23 -17.71
N GLY A 59 -1.88 -3.77 -17.91
CA GLY A 59 -1.67 -5.01 -18.63
C GLY A 59 -2.34 -6.24 -18.01
N TYR A 60 -2.83 -6.17 -16.77
CA TYR A 60 -3.54 -7.28 -16.11
C TYR A 60 -4.75 -7.80 -16.91
N PHE A 61 -5.39 -6.93 -17.69
CA PHE A 61 -6.51 -7.31 -18.58
C PHE A 61 -6.35 -6.82 -20.03
N GLN A 62 -5.43 -5.88 -20.29
CA GLN A 62 -5.20 -5.29 -21.61
C GLN A 62 -4.02 -5.88 -22.39
N GLY A 63 -3.10 -6.61 -21.72
CA GLY A 63 -1.83 -6.99 -22.34
C GLY A 63 -0.88 -5.79 -22.52
N PRO A 64 -0.02 -5.78 -23.55
CA PRO A 64 0.98 -4.72 -23.76
C PRO A 64 0.32 -3.43 -24.30
N THR A 65 -0.30 -2.66 -23.42
CA THR A 65 -0.91 -1.36 -23.77
C THR A 65 0.16 -0.32 -24.08
N THR A 66 -0.19 0.70 -24.88
CA THR A 66 0.73 1.73 -25.37
C THR A 66 1.51 2.39 -24.23
N GLY A 67 2.84 2.40 -24.33
CA GLY A 67 3.75 2.95 -23.33
C GLY A 67 4.19 1.97 -22.24
N LEU A 68 3.51 0.82 -22.10
CA LEU A 68 3.84 -0.24 -21.13
C LEU A 68 4.43 -1.50 -21.79
N GLU A 69 4.81 -1.44 -23.06
CA GLU A 69 5.42 -2.56 -23.79
C GLU A 69 6.76 -2.98 -23.16
N ARG A 70 7.50 -2.01 -22.61
CA ARG A 70 8.81 -2.19 -21.98
C ARG A 70 8.93 -1.39 -20.68
N ILE A 71 8.25 -1.87 -19.63
CA ILE A 71 8.25 -1.25 -18.29
C ILE A 71 9.67 -1.01 -17.76
N ASP A 72 10.60 -1.93 -18.04
CA ASP A 72 12.02 -1.81 -17.68
C ASP A 72 12.73 -0.62 -18.33
N LEU A 73 12.24 -0.13 -19.47
CA LEU A 73 12.82 1.00 -20.18
C LEU A 73 11.99 2.28 -20.02
N SER A 74 10.68 2.21 -20.23
CA SER A 74 9.81 3.39 -20.29
C SER A 74 9.33 3.85 -18.92
N ILE A 75 9.14 2.94 -17.97
CA ILE A 75 8.54 3.25 -16.66
C ILE A 75 9.59 3.25 -15.55
N ALA A 76 10.61 2.39 -15.63
CA ALA A 76 11.64 2.31 -14.58
C ALA A 76 12.33 3.64 -14.23
N PRO A 77 12.66 4.52 -15.19
CA PRO A 77 13.22 5.85 -14.87
C PRO A 77 12.29 6.73 -14.03
N LEU A 78 10.98 6.47 -14.03
CA LEU A 78 9.98 7.28 -13.32
C LEU A 78 9.79 6.84 -11.86
N PHE A 79 10.28 5.66 -11.47
CA PHE A 79 10.02 5.14 -10.12
C PHE A 79 10.50 6.09 -9.02
N GLY A 80 11.68 6.71 -9.21
CA GLY A 80 12.27 7.64 -8.25
C GLY A 80 11.43 8.90 -8.01
N GLU A 81 10.69 9.34 -9.02
CA GLU A 81 9.95 10.61 -9.06
C GLU A 81 8.54 10.53 -8.46
N THR A 82 8.17 9.39 -7.90
CA THR A 82 6.81 9.09 -7.43
C THR A 82 6.80 8.76 -5.95
N ASP A 83 5.67 8.95 -5.27
CA ASP A 83 5.54 8.56 -3.87
C ASP A 83 5.35 7.04 -3.75
N VAL A 84 4.54 6.46 -4.65
CA VAL A 84 4.08 5.06 -4.57
C VAL A 84 3.93 4.46 -5.97
N LEU A 85 4.29 3.18 -6.11
CA LEU A 85 4.05 2.42 -7.34
C LEU A 85 2.78 1.58 -7.23
N MET A 86 1.99 1.49 -8.30
CA MET A 86 0.86 0.56 -8.40
C MET A 86 1.00 -0.37 -9.59
N CYS A 87 1.09 -1.67 -9.31
CA CYS A 87 1.38 -2.69 -10.34
C CYS A 87 0.85 -4.08 -9.95
N THR A 88 1.01 -5.05 -10.85
CA THR A 88 0.73 -6.46 -10.55
C THR A 88 1.93 -7.14 -9.88
N ARG A 89 1.68 -8.24 -9.15
CA ARG A 89 2.78 -9.04 -8.58
C ARG A 89 3.75 -9.62 -9.61
N GLY A 90 3.27 -9.84 -10.85
CA GLY A 90 4.10 -10.32 -11.95
C GLY A 90 5.16 -9.30 -12.30
N ILE A 91 4.73 -8.09 -12.64
CA ILE A 91 5.62 -6.98 -12.98
C ILE A 91 6.53 -6.59 -11.80
N LEU A 92 5.99 -6.55 -10.58
CA LEU A 92 6.77 -6.23 -9.39
C LEU A 92 7.97 -7.17 -9.21
N ARG A 93 7.77 -8.48 -9.41
CA ARG A 93 8.83 -9.47 -9.25
C ARG A 93 9.81 -9.48 -10.43
N SER A 94 9.32 -9.24 -11.64
CA SER A 94 10.11 -9.43 -12.85
C SER A 94 10.85 -8.19 -13.32
N GLN A 95 10.30 -6.99 -13.13
CA GLN A 95 10.80 -5.76 -13.77
C GLN A 95 11.07 -4.61 -12.79
N VAL A 96 10.55 -4.65 -11.56
CA VAL A 96 10.78 -3.59 -10.56
C VAL A 96 11.91 -4.02 -9.63
N PRO A 97 13.11 -3.39 -9.70
CA PRO A 97 14.20 -3.75 -8.80
C PRO A 97 13.81 -3.50 -7.34
N ALA A 98 14.06 -4.45 -6.44
CA ALA A 98 13.79 -4.24 -5.01
C ALA A 98 14.53 -3.03 -4.42
N ALA A 99 15.70 -2.68 -4.98
CA ALA A 99 16.48 -1.50 -4.63
C ALA A 99 15.78 -0.16 -4.93
N THR A 100 14.69 -0.17 -5.71
CA THR A 100 13.84 1.01 -5.95
C THR A 100 13.33 1.61 -4.64
N ASN A 101 13.12 0.77 -3.61
CA ASN A 101 12.74 1.17 -2.26
C ASN A 101 11.55 2.14 -2.19
N LYS A 102 10.55 1.91 -3.05
CA LYS A 102 9.28 2.64 -3.03
C LYS A 102 8.18 1.78 -2.41
N PRO A 103 7.21 2.40 -1.70
CA PRO A 103 5.95 1.76 -1.36
C PRO A 103 5.24 1.23 -2.61
N VAL A 104 4.53 0.11 -2.47
CA VAL A 104 3.78 -0.51 -3.57
C VAL A 104 2.33 -0.76 -3.16
N VAL A 105 1.39 -0.43 -4.04
CA VAL A 105 0.00 -0.90 -4.00
C VAL A 105 -0.17 -1.98 -5.05
N LEU A 106 -0.66 -3.14 -4.64
CA LEU A 106 -0.73 -4.31 -5.50
C LEU A 106 -2.10 -4.45 -6.14
N ARG A 107 -2.18 -4.53 -7.47
CA ARG A 107 -3.36 -5.04 -8.17
C ARG A 107 -3.65 -6.46 -7.69
N ALA A 108 -4.75 -6.63 -6.97
CA ALA A 108 -5.20 -7.86 -6.32
C ALA A 108 -6.52 -8.39 -6.88
N SER A 109 -7.05 -7.77 -7.94
CA SER A 109 -8.15 -8.30 -8.76
C SER A 109 -7.71 -8.56 -10.21
N GLY A 110 -8.47 -9.35 -10.95
CA GLY A 110 -8.23 -9.68 -12.36
C GLY A 110 -9.09 -10.87 -12.80
N GLY A 111 -8.65 -11.60 -13.84
CA GLY A 111 -9.42 -12.75 -14.39
C GLY A 111 -10.38 -12.36 -15.52
N ASN A 112 -10.48 -11.07 -15.81
CA ASN A 112 -11.12 -10.49 -16.99
C ASN A 112 -10.10 -10.25 -18.13
N SER A 113 -10.61 -9.86 -19.29
CA SER A 113 -9.80 -9.32 -20.39
C SER A 113 -10.65 -8.37 -21.23
N ILE A 114 -10.02 -7.61 -22.13
CA ILE A 114 -10.72 -6.77 -23.12
C ILE A 114 -11.62 -7.56 -24.09
N LEU A 115 -11.52 -8.89 -24.13
CA LEU A 115 -12.30 -9.75 -25.03
C LEU A 115 -13.55 -10.34 -24.37
N GLY A 116 -13.79 -10.05 -23.09
CA GLY A 116 -14.94 -10.54 -22.33
C GLY A 116 -15.66 -9.43 -21.57
N GLU A 117 -16.52 -9.81 -20.63
CA GLU A 117 -17.19 -8.86 -19.74
C GLU A 117 -16.18 -8.25 -18.76
N LEU A 118 -16.03 -6.92 -18.82
CA LEU A 118 -14.99 -6.20 -18.07
C LEU A 118 -15.17 -6.35 -16.56
N SER A 119 -16.40 -6.39 -16.07
CA SER A 119 -16.69 -6.50 -14.63
C SER A 119 -16.46 -7.90 -14.04
N ASN A 120 -16.23 -8.92 -14.87
CA ASN A 120 -16.05 -10.31 -14.45
C ASN A 120 -14.66 -10.56 -13.83
N GLU A 121 -14.42 -9.97 -12.66
CA GLU A 121 -13.17 -10.09 -11.92
C GLU A 121 -13.28 -10.99 -10.69
N CYS A 122 -12.17 -11.63 -10.34
CA CYS A 122 -11.96 -12.31 -9.07
C CYS A 122 -10.72 -11.77 -8.35
N VAL A 123 -10.57 -12.13 -7.08
CA VAL A 123 -9.32 -11.87 -6.34
C VAL A 123 -8.17 -12.64 -7.00
N ALA A 124 -7.16 -11.91 -7.46
CA ALA A 124 -6.02 -12.43 -8.21
C ALA A 124 -4.79 -12.75 -7.34
N VAL A 125 -4.76 -12.26 -6.09
CA VAL A 125 -3.62 -12.42 -5.18
C VAL A 125 -4.10 -12.74 -3.77
N ALA A 126 -3.58 -13.82 -3.19
CA ALA A 126 -3.80 -14.15 -1.78
C ALA A 126 -3.06 -13.15 -0.88
N MET A 127 -3.66 -12.79 0.25
CA MET A 127 -3.10 -11.80 1.18
C MET A 127 -1.70 -12.17 1.68
N GLU A 128 -1.42 -13.47 1.85
CA GLU A 128 -0.12 -14.01 2.25
C GLU A 128 0.99 -13.65 1.25
N ASP A 129 0.66 -13.59 -0.05
CA ASP A 129 1.62 -13.18 -1.08
C ASP A 129 1.79 -11.65 -1.14
N ALA A 130 0.73 -10.89 -0.88
CA ALA A 130 0.82 -9.44 -0.69
C ALA A 130 1.75 -9.10 0.49
N LEU A 131 1.62 -9.80 1.62
CA LEU A 131 2.52 -9.67 2.77
C LEU A 131 3.95 -10.06 2.42
N ARG A 132 4.16 -11.19 1.72
CA ARG A 132 5.49 -11.64 1.27
C ARG A 132 6.18 -10.62 0.38
N LEU A 133 5.41 -9.86 -0.41
CA LEU A 133 5.90 -8.80 -1.28
C LEU A 133 6.10 -7.45 -0.57
N ASN A 134 5.83 -7.37 0.74
CA ASN A 134 5.97 -6.15 1.54
C ASN A 134 5.21 -4.94 0.96
N VAL A 135 4.02 -5.19 0.41
CA VAL A 135 3.18 -4.12 -0.17
C VAL A 135 2.53 -3.29 0.94
N CYS A 136 2.15 -2.06 0.61
CA CYS A 136 1.50 -1.13 1.53
C CYS A 136 -0.03 -1.17 1.45
N ALA A 137 -0.60 -1.63 0.33
CA ALA A 137 -2.02 -1.90 0.19
C ALA A 137 -2.27 -2.91 -0.93
N VAL A 138 -3.46 -3.49 -0.94
CA VAL A 138 -4.01 -4.25 -2.06
C VAL A 138 -5.13 -3.43 -2.73
N ALA A 139 -5.24 -3.51 -4.05
CA ALA A 139 -6.24 -2.78 -4.83
C ALA A 139 -7.09 -3.75 -5.66
N ALA A 140 -8.41 -3.54 -5.67
CA ALA A 140 -9.34 -4.29 -6.49
C ALA A 140 -10.42 -3.37 -7.06
N GLN A 141 -10.97 -3.72 -8.22
CA GLN A 141 -12.04 -2.95 -8.83
C GLN A 141 -13.40 -3.24 -8.16
N VAL A 142 -14.24 -2.21 -8.07
CA VAL A 142 -15.68 -2.32 -7.80
C VAL A 142 -16.46 -1.80 -9.01
N TYR A 143 -17.44 -2.57 -9.47
CA TYR A 143 -18.17 -2.32 -10.72
C TYR A 143 -19.67 -2.12 -10.46
N ILE A 144 -20.01 -0.99 -9.83
CA ILE A 144 -21.41 -0.62 -9.60
C ILE A 144 -22.15 -0.43 -10.94
N GLY A 145 -23.35 -0.99 -11.05
CA GLY A 145 -24.19 -0.98 -12.25
C GLY A 145 -23.78 -1.99 -13.33
N SER A 146 -22.73 -2.78 -13.12
CA SER A 146 -22.26 -3.76 -14.12
C SER A 146 -22.80 -5.17 -13.86
N PRO A 147 -22.76 -6.08 -14.87
CA PRO A 147 -23.29 -7.44 -14.72
C PRO A 147 -22.74 -8.23 -13.52
N PHE A 148 -21.46 -8.02 -13.18
CA PHE A 148 -20.79 -8.69 -12.06
C PHE A 148 -20.59 -7.78 -10.83
N GLU A 149 -21.45 -6.78 -10.63
CA GLU A 149 -21.41 -5.87 -9.48
C GLU A 149 -21.28 -6.64 -8.14
N HIS A 150 -22.16 -7.60 -7.89
CA HIS A 150 -22.17 -8.39 -6.66
C HIS A 150 -20.83 -9.09 -6.41
N GLN A 151 -20.22 -9.64 -7.45
CA GLN A 151 -18.92 -10.29 -7.35
C GLN A 151 -17.81 -9.29 -7.05
N SER A 152 -17.81 -8.13 -7.71
CA SER A 152 -16.81 -7.08 -7.49
C SER A 152 -16.85 -6.55 -6.05
N ILE A 153 -18.05 -6.35 -5.47
CA ILE A 153 -18.22 -5.97 -4.07
C ILE A 153 -17.71 -7.08 -3.14
N ASN A 154 -18.02 -8.36 -3.45
CA ASN A 154 -17.49 -9.49 -2.69
C ASN A 154 -15.96 -9.59 -2.74
N ASN A 155 -15.31 -9.17 -3.82
CA ASN A 155 -13.84 -9.12 -3.87
C ASN A 155 -13.30 -8.11 -2.85
N ILE A 156 -13.94 -6.94 -2.71
CA ILE A 156 -13.58 -5.95 -1.68
C ILE A 156 -13.78 -6.53 -0.27
N ILE A 157 -14.93 -7.14 0.00
CA ILE A 157 -15.23 -7.76 1.31
C ILE A 157 -14.13 -8.75 1.68
N LYS A 158 -13.78 -9.67 0.77
CA LYS A 158 -12.73 -10.68 1.01
C LYS A 158 -11.36 -10.06 1.30
N LEU A 159 -10.99 -9.00 0.58
CA LEU A 159 -9.69 -8.34 0.78
C LEU A 159 -9.65 -7.56 2.10
N VAL A 160 -10.74 -6.89 2.48
CA VAL A 160 -10.86 -6.22 3.79
C VAL A 160 -10.79 -7.23 4.92
N ASP A 161 -11.57 -8.32 4.86
CA ASP A 161 -11.56 -9.38 5.89
C ASP A 161 -10.17 -10.00 6.05
N ALA A 162 -9.52 -10.31 4.91
CA ALA A 162 -8.17 -10.85 4.95
C ALA A 162 -7.15 -9.82 5.46
N GLY A 163 -7.25 -8.57 5.04
CA GLY A 163 -6.31 -7.49 5.34
C GLY A 163 -6.39 -7.02 6.79
N ALA A 164 -7.58 -7.01 7.38
CA ALA A 164 -7.80 -6.65 8.78
C ALA A 164 -6.99 -7.54 9.74
N ARG A 165 -6.81 -8.83 9.41
CA ARG A 165 -5.99 -9.77 10.21
C ARG A 165 -4.51 -9.40 10.27
N TYR A 166 -4.02 -8.61 9.32
CA TYR A 166 -2.59 -8.30 9.16
C TYR A 166 -2.28 -6.79 9.09
N GLY A 167 -3.28 -5.94 9.31
CA GLY A 167 -3.16 -4.49 9.18
C GLY A 167 -2.89 -4.02 7.75
N MET A 168 -3.36 -4.75 6.72
CA MET A 168 -3.19 -4.39 5.31
C MET A 168 -4.36 -3.52 4.82
N PRO A 169 -4.12 -2.28 4.38
CA PRO A 169 -5.14 -1.45 3.72
C PRO A 169 -5.66 -2.08 2.42
N THR A 170 -6.95 -1.85 2.14
CA THR A 170 -7.60 -2.20 0.85
C THR A 170 -8.03 -0.92 0.14
N LEU A 171 -7.65 -0.78 -1.12
CA LEU A 171 -8.07 0.27 -2.04
C LEU A 171 -9.16 -0.31 -2.96
N ALA A 172 -10.31 0.34 -3.02
CA ALA A 172 -11.44 0.00 -3.90
C ALA A 172 -11.57 1.03 -5.03
#